data_AF-A0A940ZAE6-F1
#
_entry.id   AF-A0A940ZAE6-F1
#
_cell.length_a   1.000
_cell.length_b   1.000
_cell.length_c   1.000
_cell.angle_alpha   90.00
_cell.angle_beta   90.00
_cell.angle_gamma   90.00
#
_symmetry.space_group_name_H-M   'P 1'
#
loop_
_entity.id
_entity.type
_entity.pdbx_description
1 polymer ?
#
loop_
_entity_poly.entity_id
_entity_poly.type
_entity_poly.pdbx_seq_one_letter_code
_entity_poly.pdbx_strand_id
1 'polypeptide(L)'
;MREKHYSSTQLCDIIIDDVVAMSAKLEWLGQERTVGRYAAELAQEPLTHSAMGGQFFYSGSEAFGRAEGCSDSEQQLYTSIQTWTSDHHDPDAMKHLIIDYTEEVEKSTDCTR
;
A
#
# COMPACT_ATOMS: atom_id res chain seq x y z
N MET A 1 -17.85 -27.55 1.41
CA MET A 1 -16.66 -26.92 2.04
C MET A 1 -16.86 -25.42 1.90
N ARG A 2 -16.75 -24.65 3.00
CA ARG A 2 -16.87 -23.18 2.96
C ARG A 2 -15.45 -22.66 3.10
N GLU A 3 -14.81 -22.34 1.98
CA GLU A 3 -13.47 -21.73 1.99
C GLU A 3 -13.62 -20.32 2.57
N LYS A 4 -12.94 -20.07 3.69
CA LYS A 4 -12.74 -18.72 4.22
C LYS A 4 -11.39 -18.27 3.69
N HIS A 5 -11.37 -17.36 2.71
CA HIS A 5 -10.14 -16.81 2.19
C HIS A 5 -9.58 -15.81 3.20
N TYR A 6 -8.61 -16.26 4.00
CA TYR A 6 -7.76 -15.36 4.77
C TYR A 6 -6.94 -14.50 3.80
N SER A 7 -6.74 -13.21 4.14
CA SER A 7 -5.95 -12.19 3.43
C SER A 7 -4.87 -12.79 2.51
N SER A 8 -4.92 -12.48 1.21
CA SER A 8 -3.76 -12.73 0.35
C SER A 8 -2.90 -11.49 0.34
N THR A 9 -1.61 -11.69 0.61
CA THR A 9 -0.58 -10.66 0.60
C THR A 9 0.44 -10.97 -0.49
N GLN A 10 0.80 -9.97 -1.29
CA GLN A 10 1.96 -10.01 -2.18
C GLN A 10 2.94 -8.93 -1.74
N LEU A 11 4.24 -9.26 -1.78
CA LEU A 11 5.34 -8.36 -1.42
C LEU A 11 6.38 -8.42 -2.53
N CYS A 12 6.86 -7.26 -2.95
CA CYS A 12 7.92 -7.11 -3.94
C CYS A 12 9.00 -6.22 -3.37
N ASP A 13 10.21 -6.75 -3.24
CA ASP A 13 11.36 -6.05 -2.67
C ASP A 13 12.33 -5.62 -3.77
N ILE A 14 12.84 -4.41 -3.65
CA ILE A 14 14.01 -3.92 -4.37
C ILE A 14 15.20 -4.06 -3.43
N ILE A 15 16.17 -4.87 -3.84
CA ILE A 15 17.37 -5.18 -3.05
C ILE A 15 18.59 -4.53 -3.72
N ILE A 16 19.35 -3.75 -2.96
CA ILE A 16 20.59 -3.10 -3.38
C ILE A 16 21.68 -3.52 -2.38
N ASP A 17 22.81 -4.04 -2.87
CA ASP A 17 23.93 -4.49 -2.04
C ASP A 17 23.48 -5.40 -0.87
N ASP A 18 22.60 -6.37 -1.18
CA ASP A 18 22.00 -7.32 -0.22
C ASP A 18 21.12 -6.70 0.88
N VAL A 19 20.73 -5.43 0.74
CA VAL A 19 19.83 -4.71 1.65
C VAL A 19 18.52 -4.38 0.93
N VAL A 20 17.38 -4.62 1.58
CA VAL A 20 16.07 -4.18 1.06
C VAL A 20 16.02 -2.65 1.09
N ALA A 21 16.05 -2.03 -0.08
CA ALA A 21 15.97 -0.59 -0.24
C ALA A 21 14.52 -0.09 -0.22
N MET A 22 13.61 -0.88 -0.81
CA MET A 22 12.18 -0.56 -0.91
C MET A 22 11.35 -1.83 -1.02
N SER A 23 10.12 -1.78 -0.50
CA SER A 23 9.12 -2.83 -0.67
C SER A 23 7.83 -2.21 -1.16
N ALA A 24 7.21 -2.84 -2.14
CA ALA A 24 5.83 -2.61 -2.53
C ALA A 24 4.98 -3.81 -2.12
N LYS A 25 3.83 -3.56 -1.51
CA LYS A 25 2.95 -4.60 -0.95
C LYS A 25 1.52 -4.41 -1.44
N LEU A 26 0.87 -5.53 -1.72
CA LEU A 26 -0.56 -5.67 -1.95
C LEU A 26 -1.18 -6.49 -0.83
N GLU A 27 -2.34 -6.06 -0.32
CA GLU A 27 -3.04 -6.82 0.71
C GLU A 27 -4.56 -6.73 0.57
N TRP A 28 -5.22 -7.89 0.48
CA TRP A 28 -6.68 -7.98 0.50
C TRP A 28 -7.19 -8.03 1.93
N LEU A 29 -7.92 -6.99 2.34
CA LEU A 29 -8.41 -6.80 3.71
C LEU A 29 -9.93 -6.61 3.74
N GLY A 30 -10.57 -6.96 4.85
CA GLY A 30 -12.03 -6.84 5.00
C GLY A 30 -12.57 -5.42 4.75
N GLN A 31 -13.77 -5.31 4.17
CA GLN A 31 -14.36 -4.04 3.67
C GLN A 31 -14.47 -2.89 4.70
N GLU A 32 -14.53 -3.19 6.00
CA GLU A 32 -14.70 -2.19 7.08
C GLU A 32 -13.39 -1.45 7.44
N ARG A 33 -12.33 -1.63 6.63
CA ARG A 33 -11.04 -0.98 6.83
C ARG A 33 -11.03 0.37 6.11
N THR A 34 -10.39 1.36 6.74
CA THR A 34 -10.07 2.62 6.07
C THR A 34 -8.57 2.62 5.74
N VAL A 35 -8.15 3.40 4.74
CA VAL A 35 -6.71 3.57 4.43
C VAL A 35 -5.97 4.09 5.65
N GLY A 36 -6.56 5.04 6.39
CA GLY A 36 -5.95 5.55 7.62
C GLY A 36 -5.75 4.47 8.70
N ARG A 37 -6.69 3.52 8.84
CA ARG A 37 -6.53 2.39 9.77
C ARG A 37 -5.48 1.40 9.28
N TYR A 38 -5.49 1.07 7.99
CA TYR A 38 -4.48 0.20 7.38
C TYR A 38 -3.08 0.78 7.57
N ALA A 39 -2.91 2.06 7.27
CA ALA A 39 -1.65 2.76 7.40
C ALA A 39 -1.20 2.84 8.87
N ALA A 40 -2.11 3.12 9.82
CA ALA A 40 -1.78 3.13 11.25
C ALA A 40 -1.33 1.76 11.81
N GLU A 41 -1.72 0.65 11.18
CA GLU A 41 -1.30 -0.70 11.59
C GLU A 41 0.11 -1.07 11.09
N LEU A 42 0.58 -0.42 10.02
CA LEU A 42 1.83 -0.77 9.33
C LEU A 42 2.92 0.31 9.41
N ALA A 43 2.55 1.58 9.57
CA ALA A 43 3.48 2.67 9.54
C ALA A 43 4.45 2.60 10.73
N GLN A 44 5.74 2.77 10.42
CA GLN A 44 6.81 2.84 11.41
C GLN A 44 7.14 4.30 11.78
N GLU A 45 6.66 5.26 10.98
CA GLU A 45 6.79 6.69 11.27
C GLU A 45 5.44 7.43 11.19
N PRO A 46 5.32 8.63 11.77
CA PRO A 46 4.10 9.43 11.67
C PRO A 46 3.76 9.77 10.21
N LEU A 47 2.55 9.42 9.79
CA LEU A 47 2.00 9.81 8.48
C LEU A 47 1.55 11.27 8.55
N THR A 48 2.43 12.18 8.13
CA THR A 48 2.21 13.63 8.25
C THR A 48 1.40 14.21 7.09
N HIS A 49 1.13 13.43 6.04
CA HIS A 49 0.45 13.91 4.83
C HIS A 49 -0.66 12.96 4.38
N SER A 50 -1.63 13.54 3.65
CA SER A 50 -2.68 12.79 2.96
C SER A 50 -2.99 13.44 1.61
N ALA A 51 -3.47 12.64 0.66
CA ALA A 51 -3.90 13.09 -0.66
C ALA A 51 -5.28 12.54 -1.04
N MET A 52 -5.91 13.17 -2.03
CA MET A 52 -7.17 12.75 -2.63
C MET A 52 -8.27 12.46 -1.61
N GLY A 53 -8.44 13.36 -0.64
CA GLY A 53 -9.48 13.22 0.39
C GLY A 53 -9.24 12.07 1.38
N GLY A 54 -7.99 11.63 1.56
CA GLY A 54 -7.63 10.55 2.49
C GLY A 54 -7.63 9.16 1.85
N GLN A 55 -7.66 9.08 0.52
CA GLN A 55 -7.40 7.83 -0.20
C GLN A 55 -5.93 7.40 -0.09
N PHE A 56 -5.04 8.34 0.19
CA PHE A 56 -3.61 8.07 0.38
C PHE A 56 -3.11 8.75 1.64
N PHE A 57 -2.25 8.05 2.38
CA PHE A 57 -1.49 8.58 3.51
C PHE A 57 -0.02 8.31 3.28
N TYR A 58 0.84 9.28 3.57
CA TYR A 58 2.26 9.16 3.31
C TYR A 58 3.10 10.04 4.23
N SER A 59 4.36 9.70 4.30
CA SER A 59 5.43 10.35 5.04
C SER A 59 6.69 10.39 4.16
N GLY A 60 7.87 10.60 4.76
CA GLY A 60 9.11 10.70 3.99
C GLY A 60 9.57 9.37 3.39
N SER A 61 9.27 8.26 4.05
CA SER A 61 9.72 6.91 3.64
C SER A 61 8.60 5.89 3.47
N GLU A 62 7.35 6.23 3.81
CA GLU A 62 6.24 5.28 3.78
C GLU A 62 5.01 5.90 3.12
N ALA A 63 4.26 5.08 2.38
CA ALA A 63 3.03 5.51 1.74
C ALA A 63 2.04 4.36 1.61
N PHE A 64 0.75 4.69 1.74
CA PHE A 64 -0.34 3.74 1.85
C PHE A 64 -1.54 4.22 1.03
N GLY A 65 -2.21 3.28 0.36
CA GLY A 65 -3.37 3.55 -0.48
C GLY A 65 -4.37 2.39 -0.50
N ARG A 66 -5.49 2.61 -1.19
CA ARG A 66 -6.47 1.58 -1.56
C ARG A 66 -6.73 1.68 -3.05
N ALA A 67 -6.69 0.54 -3.73
CA ALA A 67 -7.00 0.46 -5.15
C ALA A 67 -8.53 0.53 -5.35
N GLU A 68 -9.00 1.59 -6.00
CA GLU A 68 -10.41 1.83 -6.24
C GLU A 68 -10.96 0.84 -7.27
N GLY A 69 -12.18 0.33 -7.03
CA GLY A 69 -12.79 -0.71 -7.87
C GLY A 69 -12.23 -2.12 -7.65
N CYS A 70 -11.14 -2.28 -6.89
CA CYS A 70 -10.57 -3.58 -6.53
C CYS A 70 -11.17 -4.09 -5.21
N SER A 71 -12.37 -4.67 -5.30
CA SER A 71 -13.10 -5.20 -4.16
C SER A 71 -13.93 -6.42 -4.54
N ASP A 72 -14.02 -7.40 -3.64
CA ASP A 72 -15.00 -8.49 -3.69
C ASP A 72 -16.07 -8.30 -2.59
N SER A 73 -16.98 -9.26 -2.41
CA SER A 73 -18.05 -9.16 -1.40
C SER A 73 -17.57 -9.11 0.05
N GLU A 74 -16.32 -9.46 0.33
CA GLU A 74 -15.74 -9.55 1.66
C GLU A 74 -14.54 -8.61 1.87
N GLN A 75 -13.80 -8.28 0.80
CA GLN A 75 -12.47 -7.68 0.87
C GLN A 75 -12.29 -6.51 -0.12
N GLN A 76 -11.29 -5.68 0.16
CA GLN A 76 -10.79 -4.58 -0.65
C GLN A 76 -9.26 -4.70 -0.75
N LEU A 77 -8.69 -4.26 -1.86
CA LEU A 77 -7.25 -4.31 -2.10
C LEU A 77 -6.57 -3.02 -1.63
N TYR A 78 -5.59 -3.18 -0.74
CA TYR A 78 -4.75 -2.12 -0.21
C TYR A 78 -3.34 -2.22 -0.78
N THR A 79 -2.69 -1.06 -0.91
CA THR A 79 -1.34 -0.91 -1.43
C THR A 79 -0.48 -0.20 -0.39
N SER A 80 0.79 -0.59 -0.28
CA SER A 80 1.77 0.17 0.50
C SER A 80 3.14 0.14 -0.13
N ILE A 81 3.89 1.22 0.06
CA ILE A 81 5.32 1.31 -0.30
C ILE A 81 6.08 1.81 0.91
N GLN A 82 7.18 1.15 1.23
CA GLN A 82 8.08 1.54 2.30
C GLN A 82 9.52 1.52 1.78
N THR A 83 10.32 2.51 2.19
CA THR A 83 11.75 2.61 1.87
C THR A 83 12.57 2.57 3.16
N TRP A 84 13.77 1.97 3.11
CA TRP A 84 14.65 1.83 4.27
C TRP A 84 15.99 2.56 4.12
N THR A 85 16.14 3.37 3.08
CA THR A 85 17.34 4.19 2.88
C THR A 85 17.22 5.49 3.67
N SER A 86 18.02 5.65 4.71
CA SER A 86 18.00 6.80 5.63
C SER A 86 18.20 8.16 4.97
N ASP A 87 18.78 8.19 3.77
CA ASP A 87 19.23 9.43 3.12
C ASP A 87 18.18 10.01 2.16
N HIS A 88 17.05 9.31 1.97
CA HIS A 88 16.03 9.65 0.98
C HIS A 88 14.63 9.67 1.61
N HIS A 89 14.39 10.65 2.48
CA HIS A 89 13.05 11.01 2.93
C HIS A 89 12.49 12.12 2.02
N ASP A 90 11.49 11.78 1.20
CA ASP A 90 10.85 12.71 0.27
C ASP A 90 9.35 12.43 0.20
N PRO A 91 8.52 13.17 0.97
CA PRO A 91 7.08 12.99 0.98
C PRO A 91 6.43 13.22 -0.38
N ASP A 92 6.95 14.13 -1.21
CA ASP A 92 6.38 14.39 -2.53
C ASP A 92 6.67 13.22 -3.48
N ALA A 93 7.88 12.65 -3.42
CA ALA A 93 8.20 11.43 -4.15
C ALA A 93 7.34 10.25 -3.70
N MET A 94 7.19 10.04 -2.38
CA MET A 94 6.36 8.95 -1.83
C MET A 94 4.89 9.09 -2.22
N LYS A 95 4.36 10.32 -2.26
CA LYS A 95 3.03 10.61 -2.78
C LYS A 95 2.87 10.17 -4.23
N HIS A 96 3.79 10.58 -5.11
CA HIS A 96 3.71 10.22 -6.52
C HIS A 96 3.80 8.70 -6.71
N LEU A 97 4.76 8.07 -6.02
CA LEU A 97 5.02 6.65 -6.14
C LEU A 97 3.82 5.80 -5.70
N ILE A 98 3.15 6.14 -4.58
CA ILE A 98 1.98 5.36 -4.13
C ILE A 98 0.77 5.53 -5.05
N ILE A 99 0.57 6.74 -5.59
CA ILE A 99 -0.52 7.00 -6.54
C ILE A 99 -0.29 6.19 -7.82
N ASP A 100 0.88 6.35 -8.44
CA ASP A 100 1.21 5.65 -9.69
C ASP A 100 1.18 4.13 -9.51
N TYR A 101 1.74 3.61 -8.41
CA TYR A 101 1.69 2.18 -8.10
C TYR A 101 0.26 1.67 -7.94
N THR A 102 -0.59 2.41 -7.23
CA THR A 102 -1.98 2.01 -6.99
C THR A 102 -2.78 2.04 -8.30
N GLU A 103 -2.60 3.06 -9.13
CA GLU A 103 -3.24 3.14 -10.45
C GLU A 103 -2.82 1.99 -11.38
N GLU A 104 -1.57 1.54 -11.32
CA GLU A 104 -1.13 0.37 -12.11
C GLU A 104 -1.71 -0.94 -11.57
N VAL A 105 -1.87 -1.07 -10.25
CA VAL A 105 -2.56 -2.21 -9.62
C VAL A 105 -4.03 -2.26 -10.04
N GLU A 106 -4.72 -1.12 -10.10
CA GLU A 106 -6.11 -1.04 -10.57
C GLU A 106 -6.29 -1.54 -12.01
N LYS A 107 -5.24 -1.46 -12.83
CA LYS A 107 -5.23 -1.95 -14.21
C LYS A 107 -4.72 -3.39 -14.33
N SER A 108 -4.17 -3.96 -13.26
CA SER A 108 -3.55 -5.29 -13.28
C SER A 108 -4.57 -6.40 -13.01
N THR A 109 -4.14 -7.65 -13.24
CA THR A 109 -4.93 -8.83 -12.88
C THR A 109 -5.07 -9.02 -11.37
N ASP A 110 -4.25 -8.35 -10.55
CA ASP A 110 -4.34 -8.41 -9.09
C ASP A 110 -5.62 -7.73 -8.57
N CYS A 111 -6.22 -6.80 -9.34
CA CYS A 111 -7.48 -6.12 -9.00
C CYS A 111 -8.72 -7.01 -9.18
N THR A 112 -8.63 -8.03 -10.03
CA THR A 112 -9.72 -8.94 -10.36
C THR A 112 -9.50 -10.27 -9.67
N ARG A 113 -9.85 -10.35 -8.38
CA ARG A 113 -9.80 -11.59 -7.61
C ARG A 113 -11.14 -12.34 -7.65
#